data_AF-A0A7S1FEP7-F1
#
_entry.id   AF-A0A7S1FEP7-F1
#
_cell.length_a   1.000
_cell.length_b   1.000
_cell.length_c   1.000
_cell.angle_alpha   90.00
_cell.angle_beta   90.00
_cell.angle_gamma   90.00
#
_symmetry.space_group_name_H-M   'P 1'
#
loop_
_entity.id
_entity.type
_entity.pdbx_description
1 polymer ?
#
loop_
_entity_poly.entity_id
_entity_poly.type
_entity_poly.pdbx_seq_one_letter_code
_entity_poly.pdbx_strand_id
1 'polypeptide(L)'
;TRERSAVFAFQQLLIRLVSLLCAMMLADLEGLGAGEEHRAFDFRLIDAEGIDTASLRALISEPNKTEMVLQWIKVLHVRAIQTGVMSIPAPLLTRSFADLDNAFCVYKDTSKLAYCPYPFPYAAATEITLVFISIFTPMIACAWTDEVLAAVLVTFVLICILWSLHMVAPELENPFGSDDNDLNVSELHEELNSRLL
;
A
#
# COMPACT_ATOMS: atom_id res chain seq x y z
N THR A 1 -37.56 2.94 17.56
CA THR A 1 -37.21 3.60 18.84
C THR A 1 -35.98 4.45 18.62
N ARG A 2 -35.87 5.60 19.31
CA ARG A 2 -34.79 6.60 19.12
C ARG A 2 -33.38 6.00 19.22
N GLU A 3 -33.21 4.97 20.04
CA GLU A 3 -31.97 4.21 20.20
C GLU A 3 -31.58 3.42 18.94
N ARG A 4 -32.51 2.72 18.30
CA ARG A 4 -32.22 1.97 17.06
C ARG A 4 -31.76 2.90 15.93
N SER A 5 -32.36 4.08 15.84
CA SER A 5 -31.96 5.10 14.87
C SER A 5 -30.56 5.65 15.15
N ALA A 6 -30.19 5.84 16.42
CA ALA A 6 -28.86 6.29 16.81
C ALA A 6 -27.78 5.24 16.54
N VAL A 7 -28.05 3.96 16.84
CA VAL A 7 -27.15 2.84 16.52
C VAL A 7 -26.95 2.72 15.02
N PHE A 8 -28.03 2.79 14.24
CA PHE A 8 -27.94 2.74 12.78
C PHE A 8 -27.13 3.90 12.21
N ALA A 9 -27.35 5.13 12.68
CA ALA A 9 -26.57 6.30 12.25
C ALA A 9 -25.08 6.16 12.58
N PHE A 10 -24.75 5.63 13.76
CA PHE A 10 -23.36 5.35 14.15
C PHE A 10 -22.72 4.29 13.23
N GLN A 11 -23.39 3.17 12.99
CA GLN A 11 -22.89 2.09 12.14
C GLN A 11 -22.65 2.57 10.69
N GLN A 12 -23.59 3.30 10.12
CA GLN A 12 -23.46 3.84 8.76
C GLN A 12 -22.29 4.82 8.67
N LEU A 13 -22.15 5.76 9.62
CA LEU A 13 -21.02 6.69 9.62
C LEU A 13 -19.69 5.97 9.81
N LEU A 14 -19.64 4.94 10.66
CA LEU A 14 -18.44 4.13 10.86
C LEU A 14 -18.03 3.40 9.58
N ILE A 15 -18.97 2.76 8.88
CA ILE A 15 -18.72 2.06 7.61
C ILE A 15 -18.14 3.03 6.57
N ARG A 16 -18.74 4.21 6.41
CA ARG A 16 -18.26 5.24 5.48
C ARG A 16 -16.84 5.70 5.81
N LEU A 17 -16.55 5.93 7.09
CA LEU A 17 -15.22 6.36 7.53
C LEU A 17 -14.17 5.26 7.39
N VAL A 18 -14.51 3.99 7.62
CA VAL A 18 -13.58 2.86 7.42
C VAL A 18 -13.28 2.67 5.94
N SER A 19 -14.28 2.76 5.07
CA SER A 19 -14.10 2.76 3.61
C SER A 19 -13.18 3.92 3.18
N LEU A 20 -13.45 5.13 3.67
CA LEU A 20 -12.61 6.31 3.40
C LEU A 20 -11.17 6.14 3.91
N LEU A 21 -10.98 5.59 5.11
CA LEU A 21 -9.65 5.35 5.69
C LEU A 21 -8.85 4.39 4.81
N CYS A 22 -9.46 3.29 4.36
CA CYS A 22 -8.81 2.34 3.47
C CYS A 22 -8.40 2.97 2.13
N ALA A 23 -9.31 3.74 1.52
CA ALA A 23 -9.00 4.46 0.29
C ALA A 23 -7.82 5.42 0.47
N MET A 24 -7.75 6.16 1.58
CA MET A 24 -6.60 7.05 1.85
C MET A 24 -5.30 6.27 2.09
N MET A 25 -5.35 5.15 2.81
CA MET A 25 -4.18 4.29 3.03
C MET A 25 -3.64 3.71 1.72
N LEU A 26 -4.51 3.17 0.87
CA LEU A 26 -4.12 2.55 -0.39
C LEU A 26 -3.64 3.59 -1.41
N ALA A 27 -4.32 4.74 -1.51
CA ALA A 27 -3.90 5.82 -2.38
C ALA A 27 -2.53 6.41 -1.99
N ASP A 28 -2.21 6.43 -0.69
CA ASP A 28 -0.88 6.80 -0.23
C ASP A 28 0.17 5.73 -0.55
N LEU A 29 -0.18 4.44 -0.50
CA LEU A 29 0.73 3.34 -0.85
C LEU A 29 1.04 3.28 -2.35
N GLU A 30 0.08 3.63 -3.22
CA GLU A 30 0.32 3.70 -4.68
C GLU A 30 1.39 4.73 -5.07
N GLY A 31 1.73 5.67 -4.17
CA GLY A 31 2.97 6.43 -4.29
C GLY A 31 3.14 7.22 -5.59
N LEU A 32 2.06 7.63 -6.26
CA LEU A 32 2.15 8.49 -7.44
C LEU A 32 2.71 9.86 -7.01
N GLY A 33 4.02 10.03 -7.18
CA GLY A 33 4.77 11.13 -6.59
C GLY A 33 4.15 12.51 -6.82
N ALA A 34 3.98 13.27 -5.73
CA ALA A 34 3.81 14.74 -5.61
C ALA A 34 2.99 15.52 -6.69
N GLY A 35 2.20 14.86 -7.53
CA GLY A 35 1.59 15.47 -8.72
C GLY A 35 0.35 14.76 -9.27
N GLU A 36 0.11 13.50 -8.91
CA GLU A 36 -1.14 12.78 -9.25
C GLU A 36 -2.01 12.55 -7.99
N GLU A 37 -2.29 13.62 -7.23
CA GLU A 37 -3.17 13.59 -6.04
C GLU A 37 -4.63 13.16 -6.32
N HIS A 38 -4.97 12.83 -7.57
CA HIS A 38 -6.36 12.67 -8.04
C HIS A 38 -6.94 11.26 -7.87
N ARG A 39 -6.14 10.20 -7.67
CA ARG A 39 -6.68 8.82 -7.65
C ARG A 39 -7.18 8.31 -6.30
N ALA A 40 -6.93 9.02 -5.20
CA ALA A 40 -7.61 8.74 -3.94
C ALA A 40 -9.16 8.83 -4.08
N PHE A 41 -9.63 9.56 -5.09
CA PHE A 41 -11.04 9.66 -5.48
C PHE A 41 -11.50 8.61 -6.51
N ASP A 42 -10.57 7.87 -7.13
CA ASP A 42 -10.91 6.77 -8.04
C ASP A 42 -11.37 5.53 -7.28
N PHE A 43 -10.94 5.41 -6.01
CA PHE A 43 -11.48 4.39 -5.12
C PHE A 43 -12.98 4.60 -4.90
N ARG A 44 -13.74 3.55 -5.15
CA ARG A 44 -15.18 3.54 -4.90
C ARG A 44 -15.46 3.69 -3.40
N LEU A 45 -15.91 4.85 -2.97
CA LEU A 45 -16.28 5.09 -1.57
C LEU A 45 -17.71 4.64 -1.27
N ILE A 46 -17.94 4.10 -0.07
CA ILE A 46 -19.30 3.84 0.41
C ILE A 46 -19.91 5.17 0.86
N ASP A 47 -20.92 5.66 0.14
CA ASP A 47 -21.79 6.79 0.50
C ASP A 47 -21.03 8.02 1.06
N ALA A 48 -20.10 8.55 0.25
CA ALA A 48 -19.28 9.70 0.62
C ALA A 48 -20.11 10.98 0.86
N GLU A 49 -21.27 11.12 0.21
CA GLU A 49 -22.22 12.23 0.42
C GLU A 49 -22.78 12.27 1.84
N GLY A 50 -22.74 11.13 2.54
CA GLY A 50 -23.11 11.02 3.93
C GLY A 50 -22.11 11.61 4.93
N ILE A 51 -20.95 12.10 4.48
CA ILE A 51 -19.96 12.83 5.27
C ILE A 51 -20.15 14.33 5.00
N ASP A 52 -19.96 15.16 6.03
CA ASP A 52 -20.18 16.58 5.86
C ASP A 52 -19.16 17.20 4.88
N THR A 53 -19.68 18.04 3.98
CA THR A 53 -18.89 18.64 2.90
C THR A 53 -17.78 19.55 3.40
N ALA A 54 -17.90 20.09 4.62
CA ALA A 54 -16.85 20.90 5.23
C ALA A 54 -15.65 20.04 5.65
N SER A 55 -15.90 18.89 6.30
CA SER A 55 -14.84 17.93 6.65
C SER A 55 -14.19 17.34 5.42
N LEU A 56 -14.95 16.98 4.38
CA LEU A 56 -14.37 16.50 3.12
C LEU A 56 -13.46 17.57 2.47
N ARG A 57 -13.86 18.85 2.52
CA ARG A 57 -13.02 19.95 2.03
C ARG A 57 -11.75 20.11 2.87
N ALA A 58 -11.85 19.97 4.19
CA ALA A 58 -10.69 19.99 5.08
C ALA A 58 -9.74 18.82 4.79
N LEU A 59 -10.27 17.65 4.43
CA LEU A 59 -9.49 16.47 4.06
C LEU A 59 -8.67 16.66 2.79
N ILE A 60 -9.23 17.34 1.80
CA ILE A 60 -8.51 17.63 0.56
C ILE A 60 -7.26 18.48 0.84
N SER A 61 -7.37 19.45 1.75
CA SER A 61 -6.27 20.38 2.08
C SER A 61 -5.24 19.82 3.06
N GLU A 62 -5.51 18.69 3.72
CA GLU A 62 -4.64 18.14 4.76
C GLU A 62 -3.52 17.29 4.12
N PRO A 63 -2.24 17.47 4.51
CA PRO A 63 -1.16 16.59 4.04
C PRO A 63 -1.28 15.16 4.59
N ASN A 64 -1.68 15.02 5.85
CA ASN A 64 -1.79 13.71 6.53
C ASN A 64 -3.25 13.23 6.54
N LYS A 65 -3.79 12.98 5.34
CA LYS A 65 -5.21 12.63 5.12
C LYS A 65 -5.61 11.38 5.90
N THR A 66 -4.77 10.35 5.86
CA THR A 66 -4.99 9.06 6.52
C THR A 66 -5.15 9.21 8.03
N GLU A 67 -4.22 9.91 8.67
CA GLU A 67 -4.23 10.17 10.11
C GLU A 67 -5.46 10.96 10.54
N MET A 68 -5.89 11.93 9.72
CA MET A 68 -7.08 12.71 10.03
C MET A 68 -8.34 11.85 10.03
N VAL A 69 -8.51 10.96 9.05
CA VAL A 69 -9.68 10.05 9.01
C VAL A 69 -9.64 9.05 10.17
N LEU A 70 -8.46 8.51 10.52
CA LEU A 70 -8.29 7.65 11.70
C LEU A 70 -8.74 8.39 12.98
N GLN A 71 -8.34 9.66 13.11
CA GLN A 71 -8.74 10.49 14.25
C GLN A 71 -10.26 10.73 14.27
N TRP A 72 -10.91 10.92 13.13
CA TRP A 72 -12.37 11.03 13.06
C TRP A 72 -13.07 9.77 13.54
N ILE A 73 -12.56 8.58 13.19
CA ILE A 73 -13.10 7.30 13.68
C ILE A 73 -12.95 7.19 15.21
N LYS A 74 -11.79 7.58 15.76
CA LYS A 74 -11.56 7.58 17.21
C LYS A 74 -12.50 8.55 17.93
N VAL A 75 -12.70 9.76 17.40
CA VAL A 75 -13.64 10.74 17.93
C VAL A 75 -15.08 10.21 17.86
N LEU A 76 -15.45 9.53 16.77
CA LEU A 76 -16.75 8.89 16.64
C LEU A 76 -16.98 7.81 17.71
N HIS A 77 -15.97 6.97 17.98
CA HIS A 77 -16.02 5.98 19.06
C HIS A 77 -16.22 6.65 20.43
N VAL A 78 -15.43 7.67 20.76
CA VAL A 78 -15.54 8.40 22.04
C VAL A 78 -16.94 9.00 22.20
N ARG A 79 -17.51 9.60 21.15
CA ARG A 79 -18.88 10.13 21.16
C ARG A 79 -19.93 9.02 21.36
N ALA A 80 -19.75 7.86 20.73
CA ALA A 80 -20.65 6.72 20.89
C ALA A 80 -20.65 6.16 22.32
N ILE A 81 -19.49 6.19 22.99
CA ILE A 81 -19.35 5.82 24.41
C ILE A 81 -20.08 6.85 25.30
N GLN A 82 -19.84 8.15 25.09
CA GLN A 82 -20.46 9.22 25.88
C GLN A 82 -21.99 9.26 25.76
N THR A 83 -22.52 8.97 24.57
CA THR A 83 -23.97 8.94 24.29
C THR A 83 -24.65 7.65 24.71
N GLY A 84 -23.89 6.65 25.20
CA GLY A 84 -24.42 5.34 25.60
C GLY A 84 -24.80 4.43 24.44
N VAL A 85 -24.51 4.81 23.18
CA VAL A 85 -24.68 3.94 22.00
C VAL A 85 -23.76 2.73 22.10
N MET A 86 -22.55 2.92 22.63
CA MET A 86 -21.57 1.87 22.89
C MET A 86 -21.46 1.61 24.40
N SER A 87 -22.40 0.83 24.94
CA SER A 87 -22.55 0.63 26.40
C SER A 87 -21.83 -0.60 26.97
N ILE A 88 -20.84 -1.14 26.24
CA ILE A 88 -20.09 -2.33 26.66
C ILE A 88 -18.98 -1.98 27.69
N PRO A 89 -18.52 -2.94 28.52
CA PRO A 89 -17.45 -2.70 29.49
C PRO A 89 -16.15 -2.18 28.85
N ALA A 90 -15.47 -1.30 29.58
CA ALA A 90 -14.22 -0.65 29.14
C ALA A 90 -13.15 -1.60 28.57
N PRO A 91 -12.89 -2.80 29.12
CA PRO A 91 -11.90 -3.71 28.54
C PRO A 91 -12.19 -4.13 27.09
N LEU A 92 -13.47 -4.24 26.72
CA LEU A 92 -13.88 -4.56 25.35
C LEU A 92 -13.83 -3.33 24.43
N LEU A 93 -14.10 -2.14 24.97
CA LEU A 93 -13.94 -0.86 24.26
C LEU A 93 -12.48 -0.58 23.91
N THR A 94 -11.57 -0.80 24.85
CA THR A 94 -10.13 -0.59 24.60
C THR A 94 -9.62 -1.46 23.46
N ARG A 95 -10.19 -2.67 23.31
CA ARG A 95 -9.82 -3.58 22.22
C ARG A 95 -10.13 -3.00 20.83
N SER A 96 -11.28 -2.34 20.64
CA SER A 96 -11.60 -1.75 19.33
C SER A 96 -10.64 -0.62 18.94
N PHE A 97 -10.17 0.16 19.92
CA PHE A 97 -9.12 1.15 19.67
C PHE A 97 -7.78 0.50 19.34
N ALA A 98 -7.39 -0.54 20.09
CA ALA A 98 -6.16 -1.28 19.84
C ALA A 98 -6.16 -1.95 18.46
N ASP A 99 -7.29 -2.52 18.02
CA ASP A 99 -7.43 -3.14 16.71
C ASP A 99 -7.30 -2.08 15.57
N LEU A 100 -7.85 -0.88 15.75
CA LEU A 100 -7.67 0.24 14.81
C LEU A 100 -6.22 0.75 14.77
N ASP A 101 -5.58 0.89 15.93
CA ASP A 101 -4.17 1.30 16.00
C ASP A 101 -3.25 0.25 15.38
N ASN A 102 -3.55 -1.04 15.58
CA ASN A 102 -2.83 -2.13 14.96
C ASN A 102 -2.95 -2.09 13.43
N ALA A 103 -4.16 -1.86 12.90
CA ALA A 103 -4.36 -1.69 11.46
C ALA A 103 -3.52 -0.54 10.88
N PHE A 104 -3.45 0.58 11.60
CA PHE A 104 -2.65 1.73 11.19
C PHE A 104 -1.13 1.46 11.28
N CYS A 105 -0.67 0.74 12.29
CA CYS A 105 0.73 0.28 12.38
C CYS A 105 1.11 -0.62 11.20
N VAL A 106 0.25 -1.58 10.84
CA VAL A 106 0.47 -2.46 9.67
C VAL A 106 0.58 -1.64 8.40
N TYR A 107 -0.30 -0.65 8.21
CA TYR A 107 -0.19 0.28 7.08
C TYR A 107 1.15 1.03 7.09
N LYS A 108 1.57 1.64 8.21
CA LYS A 108 2.85 2.36 8.30
C LYS A 108 4.07 1.47 8.08
N ASP A 109 4.01 0.22 8.52
CA ASP A 109 5.06 -0.75 8.25
C ASP A 109 5.10 -1.11 6.75
N THR A 110 3.94 -1.23 6.12
CA THR A 110 3.81 -1.50 4.68
C THR A 110 4.26 -0.30 3.84
N SER A 111 4.00 0.94 4.27
CA SER A 111 4.47 2.17 3.62
C SER A 111 5.99 2.22 3.52
N LYS A 112 6.73 1.53 4.39
CA LYS A 112 8.20 1.44 4.27
C LYS A 112 8.60 0.73 2.98
N LEU A 113 7.80 -0.22 2.46
CA LEU A 113 8.09 -0.88 1.18
C LEU A 113 7.95 0.11 0.01
N ALA A 114 6.94 0.97 0.04
CA ALA A 114 6.72 1.98 -1.00
C ALA A 114 7.75 3.14 -0.94
N TYR A 115 8.11 3.58 0.27
CA TYR A 115 8.86 4.83 0.47
C TYR A 115 10.33 4.65 0.87
N CYS A 116 10.80 3.44 1.20
CA CYS A 116 12.21 3.19 1.50
C CYS A 116 12.91 2.68 0.24
N PRO A 117 13.57 3.56 -0.54
CA PRO A 117 14.23 3.12 -1.76
C PRO A 117 15.36 2.14 -1.45
N TYR A 118 15.58 1.19 -2.36
CA TYR A 118 16.72 0.30 -2.28
C TYR A 118 18.03 1.10 -2.19
N PRO A 119 18.99 0.71 -1.32
CA PRO A 119 20.20 1.50 -1.12
C PRO A 119 21.01 1.65 -2.41
N PHE A 120 21.17 2.90 -2.88
CA PHE A 120 21.91 3.21 -4.10
C PHE A 120 23.30 2.53 -4.20
N PRO A 121 24.13 2.48 -3.14
CA PRO A 121 25.43 1.80 -3.22
C PRO A 121 25.33 0.32 -3.56
N TYR A 122 24.27 -0.36 -3.13
CA TYR A 122 24.05 -1.77 -3.45
C TYR A 122 23.62 -1.94 -4.91
N ALA A 123 22.75 -1.08 -5.43
CA ALA A 123 22.33 -1.11 -6.83
C ALA A 123 23.54 -0.91 -7.75
N ALA A 124 24.33 0.13 -7.48
CA ALA A 124 25.54 0.44 -8.23
C ALA A 124 26.56 -0.72 -8.18
N ALA A 125 26.79 -1.32 -7.00
CA ALA A 125 27.70 -2.46 -6.87
C ALA A 125 27.23 -3.68 -7.68
N THR A 126 25.91 -3.93 -7.73
CA THR A 126 25.31 -5.03 -8.48
C THR A 126 25.48 -4.83 -9.98
N GLU A 127 25.18 -3.64 -10.48
CA GLU A 127 25.35 -3.27 -11.89
C GLU A 127 26.82 -3.37 -12.32
N ILE A 128 27.75 -2.81 -11.53
CA ILE A 128 29.18 -2.94 -11.78
C ILE A 128 29.59 -4.42 -11.87
N THR A 129 29.12 -5.25 -10.94
CA THR A 129 29.42 -6.69 -10.93
C THR A 129 28.89 -7.39 -12.18
N LEU A 130 27.68 -7.05 -12.62
CA LEU A 130 27.09 -7.58 -13.87
C LEU A 130 27.90 -7.19 -15.11
N VAL A 131 28.38 -5.95 -15.18
CA VAL A 131 29.27 -5.49 -16.26
C VAL A 131 30.57 -6.29 -16.26
N PHE A 132 31.19 -6.50 -15.09
CA PHE A 132 32.38 -7.35 -14.96
C PHE A 132 32.11 -8.78 -15.44
N ILE A 133 31.05 -9.43 -14.95
CA ILE A 133 30.70 -10.79 -15.37
C ILE A 133 30.41 -10.85 -16.86
N SER A 134 29.80 -9.82 -17.45
CA SER A 134 29.49 -9.76 -18.88
C SER A 134 30.75 -9.71 -19.75
N ILE A 135 31.83 -9.10 -19.26
CA ILE A 135 33.12 -9.00 -19.96
C ILE A 135 33.96 -10.26 -19.73
N PHE A 136 34.06 -10.76 -18.50
CA PHE A 136 34.99 -11.84 -18.15
C PHE A 136 34.45 -13.24 -18.48
N THR A 137 33.14 -13.47 -18.37
CA THR A 137 32.52 -14.77 -18.73
C THR A 137 32.88 -15.25 -20.15
N PRO A 138 32.73 -14.45 -21.23
CA PRO A 138 33.11 -14.89 -22.57
C PRO A 138 34.60 -15.23 -22.68
N MET A 139 35.48 -14.45 -22.04
CA MET A 139 36.92 -14.70 -22.06
C MET A 139 37.28 -16.03 -21.40
N ILE A 140 36.66 -16.34 -20.26
CA ILE A 140 36.87 -17.59 -19.53
C ILE A 140 36.27 -18.77 -20.32
N ALA A 141 35.07 -18.61 -20.89
CA ALA A 141 34.43 -19.65 -21.68
C ALA A 141 35.29 -20.08 -22.88
N CYS A 142 35.83 -19.11 -23.65
CA CYS A 142 36.75 -19.38 -24.76
C CYS A 142 38.06 -20.04 -24.33
N ALA A 143 38.50 -19.87 -23.08
CA ALA A 143 39.70 -20.50 -22.55
C ALA A 143 39.45 -21.93 -22.03
N TRP A 144 38.19 -22.27 -21.72
CA TRP A 144 37.82 -23.55 -21.09
C TRP A 144 37.30 -24.60 -22.08
N THR A 145 36.77 -24.19 -23.23
CA THR A 145 36.30 -25.10 -24.26
C THR A 145 36.84 -24.74 -25.64
N ASP A 146 37.23 -25.76 -26.40
CA ASP A 146 37.65 -25.62 -27.81
C ASP A 146 36.42 -25.49 -28.76
N GLU A 147 35.22 -25.84 -28.27
CA GLU A 147 33.98 -25.82 -29.04
C GLU A 147 33.31 -24.43 -28.99
N VAL A 148 33.39 -23.69 -30.11
CA VAL A 148 32.87 -22.33 -30.23
C VAL A 148 31.38 -22.23 -29.87
N LEU A 149 30.58 -23.19 -30.32
CA LEU A 149 29.14 -23.20 -30.03
C LEU A 149 28.85 -23.35 -28.53
N ALA A 150 29.61 -24.20 -27.83
CA ALA A 150 29.46 -24.39 -26.39
C ALA A 150 29.84 -23.11 -25.62
N ALA A 151 30.94 -22.45 -26.01
CA ALA A 151 31.37 -21.19 -25.40
C ALA A 151 30.31 -20.08 -25.56
N VAL A 152 29.73 -19.94 -26.76
CA VAL A 152 28.69 -18.95 -27.05
C VAL A 152 27.42 -19.23 -26.25
N LEU A 153 26.94 -20.48 -26.24
CA LEU A 153 25.70 -20.84 -25.54
C LEU A 153 25.81 -20.65 -24.04
N VAL A 154 26.90 -21.12 -23.42
CA VAL A 154 27.12 -20.96 -21.97
C VAL A 154 27.20 -19.49 -21.58
N THR A 155 27.94 -18.70 -22.36
CA THR A 155 28.09 -17.26 -22.11
C THR A 155 26.76 -16.53 -22.25
N PHE A 156 26.02 -16.79 -23.34
CA PHE A 156 24.73 -16.14 -23.60
C PHE A 156 23.72 -16.49 -22.51
N VAL A 157 23.55 -17.77 -22.19
CA VAL A 157 22.57 -18.22 -21.19
C VAL A 157 22.88 -17.62 -19.82
N LEU A 158 24.14 -17.66 -19.38
CA LEU A 158 24.53 -17.16 -18.06
C LEU A 158 24.35 -15.64 -17.94
N ILE A 159 24.82 -14.88 -18.93
CA ILE A 159 24.68 -13.41 -18.94
C ILE A 159 23.20 -13.02 -19.07
N CYS A 160 22.46 -13.68 -19.97
CA CYS A 160 21.03 -13.40 -20.17
C CYS A 160 20.25 -13.59 -18.88
N ILE A 161 20.42 -14.72 -18.17
CA ILE A 161 19.70 -14.98 -16.91
C ILE A 161 20.02 -13.91 -15.86
N LEU A 162 21.30 -13.55 -15.70
CA LEU A 162 21.73 -12.57 -14.70
C LEU A 162 21.18 -11.16 -14.99
N TRP A 163 21.22 -10.72 -16.25
CA TRP A 163 20.61 -9.44 -16.64
C TRP A 163 19.09 -9.46 -16.56
N SER A 164 18.44 -10.55 -16.97
CA SER A 164 16.99 -10.71 -16.81
C SER A 164 16.57 -10.59 -15.35
N LEU A 165 17.29 -11.25 -14.42
CA LEU A 165 16.99 -11.14 -13.00
C LEU A 165 17.20 -9.72 -12.47
N HIS A 166 18.25 -9.03 -12.92
CA HIS A 166 18.51 -7.65 -12.54
C HIS A 166 17.41 -6.69 -13.03
N MET A 167 16.92 -6.88 -14.26
CA MET A 167 15.87 -6.03 -14.83
C MET A 167 14.51 -6.21 -14.15
N VAL A 168 14.22 -7.41 -13.63
CA VAL A 168 12.96 -7.69 -12.89
C VAL A 168 13.04 -7.23 -11.43
N ALA A 169 14.24 -7.07 -10.86
CA ALA A 169 14.39 -6.72 -9.45
C ALA A 169 13.69 -5.41 -9.06
N PRO A 170 13.77 -4.30 -9.82
CA PRO A 170 13.05 -3.06 -9.51
C PRO A 170 11.53 -3.23 -9.47
N GLU A 171 10.95 -4.04 -10.35
CA GLU A 171 9.49 -4.33 -10.36
C GLU A 171 9.05 -5.03 -9.07
N LEU A 172 9.95 -5.81 -8.44
CA LEU A 172 9.67 -6.50 -7.18
C LEU A 172 9.91 -5.64 -5.92
N GLU A 173 10.55 -4.48 -6.07
CA GLU A 173 10.86 -3.61 -4.92
C GLU A 173 9.64 -2.84 -4.43
N ASN A 174 8.76 -2.38 -5.34
CA ASN A 174 7.53 -1.67 -4.99
C ASN A 174 6.29 -2.35 -5.60
N PRO A 175 5.55 -3.17 -4.81
CA PRO A 175 4.40 -3.93 -5.32
C PRO A 175 3.11 -3.11 -5.44
N PHE A 176 3.17 -1.80 -5.18
CA PHE A 176 2.00 -0.90 -5.18
C PHE A 176 1.97 0.03 -6.40
N GLY A 177 2.84 -0.20 -7.38
CA GLY A 177 2.96 0.65 -8.56
C GLY A 177 1.83 0.42 -9.59
N SER A 178 2.21 0.57 -10.85
CA SER A 178 1.32 0.42 -12.00
C SER A 178 1.76 -0.67 -12.98
N ASP A 179 2.70 -1.52 -12.57
CA ASP A 179 3.21 -2.62 -13.37
C ASP A 179 2.19 -3.77 -13.42
N ASP A 180 2.25 -4.60 -14.47
CA ASP A 180 1.28 -5.70 -14.67
C ASP A 180 1.28 -6.73 -13.52
N ASN A 181 2.38 -6.82 -12.77
CA ASN A 181 2.55 -7.75 -11.64
C ASN A 181 2.33 -7.10 -10.27
N ASP A 182 1.90 -5.84 -10.22
CA ASP A 182 1.61 -5.14 -8.97
C ASP A 182 0.30 -5.58 -8.33
N LEU A 183 0.15 -5.24 -7.05
CA LEU A 183 -1.07 -5.50 -6.30
C LEU A 183 -2.21 -4.64 -6.83
N ASN A 184 -3.33 -5.29 -7.15
CA ASN A 184 -4.56 -4.58 -7.48
C ASN A 184 -5.19 -4.00 -6.21
N VAL A 185 -4.72 -2.82 -5.80
CA VAL A 185 -5.23 -2.14 -4.60
C VAL A 185 -6.70 -1.72 -4.74
N SER A 186 -7.18 -1.49 -5.97
CA SER A 186 -8.59 -1.20 -6.23
C SER A 186 -9.48 -2.39 -5.87
N GLU A 187 -9.07 -3.60 -6.27
CA GLU A 187 -9.76 -4.84 -5.90
C GLU A 187 -9.72 -5.09 -4.39
N LEU A 188 -8.59 -4.83 -3.72
CA LEU A 188 -8.49 -4.92 -2.26
C LEU A 188 -9.48 -3.98 -1.55
N HIS A 189 -9.64 -2.76 -2.06
CA HIS A 189 -10.60 -1.80 -1.52
C HIS A 189 -12.05 -2.23 -1.77
N GLU A 190 -12.36 -2.75 -2.96
CA GLU A 190 -13.69 -3.28 -3.28
C GLU A 190 -14.04 -4.49 -2.41
N GLU A 191 -13.08 -5.39 -2.19
CA GLU A 191 -13.26 -6.53 -1.30
C GLU A 191 -13.57 -6.06 0.13
N LEU A 192 -12.84 -5.07 0.66
CA LEU A 192 -13.15 -4.49 1.98
C LEU A 192 -14.56 -3.90 2.00
N ASN A 193 -14.93 -3.09 1.01
CA ASN A 193 -16.25 -2.49 0.93
C ASN A 193 -17.37 -3.54 0.90
N SER A 194 -17.15 -4.67 0.21
CA SER A 194 -18.11 -5.78 0.17
C SER A 194 -18.34 -6.44 1.54
N ARG A 195 -17.32 -6.44 2.41
CA ARG A 195 -17.39 -6.99 3.78
C ARG A 195 -18.00 -6.02 4.79
N LEU A 196 -18.07 -4.73 4.46
CA LEU A 196 -18.65 -3.69 5.32
C LEU A 196 -20.16 -3.52 5.13
N LEU A 197 -20.71 -3.94 3.99
CA LEU A 197 -22.13 -3.86 3.62
C LEU A 197 -22.91 -5.11 4.06
#